data_AF-A0A1F2RJR1-F1
#
_entry.id   AF-A0A1F2RJR1-F1
#
_cell.length_a   1.000
_cell.length_b   1.000
_cell.length_c   1.000
_cell.angle_alpha   90.00
_cell.angle_beta   90.00
_cell.angle_gamma   90.00
#
_symmetry.space_group_name_H-M   'P 1'
#
loop_
_entity.id
_entity.type
_entity.pdbx_description
1 polymer ?
#
loop_
_entity_poly.entity_id
_entity_poly.type
_entity_poly.pdbx_seq_one_letter_code
_entity_poly.pdbx_strand_id
1 'polypeptide(L)'
;MIRKAGTLAVAVLLMAAYCTLGQGQAPPPTILEIDLENVVTYFNDVADVSKLATDPNVTTTLGGITFKEFLTLGDIVAVNGQPAKGIDVANARDAVLRIDPHPGGHAIADTERASIIYRTFEILKLDGTQIGSIMFSGLGGGSAPPGAPLPVSRGNFAVVGGTGAFLGARGQMGQAVTPQTVTARQASMAEDPANRRRIGGGRVRFVVQLIPLSRPEIVNAPGGPAVDHSNDFSLVSASRPAAPGEILSLFATGLGPTRPGVDPGNPFPASPLAAVNSPVEVLVNGRPAEVTAAVGYPGAVDGYQVNFRVPSETARGTATIQVTAAWIAGSEVRIVIQ
;
A
#
# COMPACT_ATOMS: atom_id res chain seq x y z
N MET A 1 45.82 21.62 -36.16
CA MET A 1 44.56 21.58 -35.36
C MET A 1 44.15 20.15 -34.96
N ILE A 2 45.08 19.25 -34.60
CA ILE A 2 44.76 17.88 -34.18
C ILE A 2 45.68 17.54 -33.00
N ARG A 3 45.30 17.90 -31.77
CA ARG A 3 46.00 17.45 -30.55
C ARG A 3 45.20 17.61 -29.23
N LYS A 4 43.91 17.94 -29.28
CA LYS A 4 43.06 18.09 -28.07
C LYS A 4 41.98 17.00 -27.89
N ALA A 5 41.81 16.09 -28.86
CA ALA A 5 40.78 15.04 -28.78
C ALA A 5 41.19 13.82 -27.94
N GLY A 6 42.49 13.56 -27.75
CA GLY A 6 42.98 12.38 -27.03
C GLY A 6 42.85 12.46 -25.52
N THR A 7 42.88 13.66 -24.93
CA THR A 7 42.90 13.84 -23.47
C THR A 7 41.50 13.80 -22.85
N LEU A 8 40.45 14.17 -23.62
CA LEU A 8 39.06 14.10 -23.15
C LEU A 8 38.51 12.67 -23.15
N ALA A 9 38.90 11.85 -24.13
CA ALA A 9 38.44 10.46 -24.24
C ALA A 9 38.96 9.58 -23.09
N VAL A 10 40.19 9.83 -22.62
CA VAL A 10 40.80 9.07 -21.52
C VAL A 10 40.21 9.44 -20.16
N ALA A 11 39.77 10.69 -19.95
CA ALA A 11 39.11 11.11 -18.71
C ALA A 11 37.69 10.49 -18.56
N VAL A 12 36.96 10.32 -19.66
CA VAL A 12 35.63 9.68 -19.65
C VAL A 12 35.73 8.16 -19.46
N LEU A 13 36.75 7.52 -20.02
CA LEU A 13 37.00 6.09 -19.82
C LEU A 13 37.50 5.74 -18.40
N LEU A 14 38.24 6.64 -17.74
CA LEU A 14 38.69 6.44 -16.35
C LEU A 14 37.58 6.71 -15.32
N MET A 15 36.61 7.59 -15.57
CA MET A 15 35.43 7.73 -14.72
C MET A 15 34.47 6.53 -14.81
N ALA A 16 34.36 5.90 -15.99
CA ALA A 16 33.54 4.70 -16.16
C ALA A 16 34.12 3.46 -15.45
N ALA A 17 35.43 3.40 -15.23
CA ALA A 17 36.09 2.27 -14.54
C ALA A 17 36.10 2.39 -13.01
N TYR A 18 35.96 3.61 -12.46
CA TYR A 18 35.88 3.86 -11.00
C TYR A 18 34.46 3.99 -10.47
N CYS A 19 33.45 4.09 -11.35
CA CYS A 19 32.11 3.69 -11.01
C CYS A 19 32.06 2.16 -10.99
N THR A 20 32.59 1.55 -9.94
CA THR A 20 31.91 0.35 -9.43
C THR A 20 30.44 0.69 -9.43
N LEU A 21 29.63 -0.16 -10.06
CA LEU A 21 28.19 -0.14 -9.96
C LEU A 21 27.85 -0.31 -8.48
N GLY A 22 27.99 0.76 -7.70
CA GLY A 22 27.28 0.97 -6.48
C GLY A 22 25.84 1.07 -6.90
N GLN A 23 25.22 -0.08 -7.17
CA GLN A 23 23.79 -0.20 -7.04
C GLN A 23 23.55 0.17 -5.60
N GLY A 24 23.18 1.44 -5.36
CA GLY A 24 22.46 1.76 -4.15
C GLY A 24 21.26 0.82 -4.19
N GLN A 25 21.30 -0.26 -3.41
CA GLN A 25 20.17 -1.14 -3.21
C GLN A 25 19.15 -0.34 -2.42
N ALA A 26 18.50 0.62 -3.08
CA ALA A 26 17.30 1.21 -2.57
C ALA A 26 16.30 0.05 -2.44
N PRO A 27 15.66 -0.12 -1.26
CA PRO A 27 14.65 -1.15 -1.09
C PRO A 27 13.62 -1.03 -2.21
N PRO A 28 13.13 -2.16 -2.76
CA PRO A 28 12.16 -2.11 -3.84
C PRO A 28 10.95 -1.25 -3.44
N PRO A 29 10.38 -0.49 -4.38
CA PRO A 29 9.23 0.36 -4.08
C PRO A 29 8.08 -0.51 -3.57
N THR A 30 7.38 -0.04 -2.53
CA THR A 30 6.15 -0.71 -2.08
C THR A 30 5.02 -0.25 -2.99
N ILE A 31 4.47 -1.17 -3.79
CA ILE A 31 3.34 -0.89 -4.68
C ILE A 31 2.10 -1.59 -4.12
N LEU A 32 1.02 -0.82 -3.92
CA LEU A 32 -0.29 -1.33 -3.54
C LEU A 32 -1.28 -1.10 -4.68
N GLU A 33 -1.84 -2.18 -5.22
CA GLU A 33 -3.01 -2.14 -6.07
C GLU A 33 -4.26 -2.26 -5.20
N ILE A 34 -5.04 -1.18 -5.10
CA ILE A 34 -6.26 -1.09 -4.30
C ILE A 34 -7.46 -1.22 -5.23
N ASP A 35 -8.19 -2.32 -5.10
CA ASP A 35 -9.41 -2.57 -5.87
C ASP A 35 -10.64 -2.11 -5.12
N LEU A 36 -11.44 -1.29 -5.80
CA LEU A 36 -12.69 -0.73 -5.31
C LEU A 36 -13.89 -1.24 -6.10
N GLU A 37 -14.99 -1.49 -5.39
CA GLU A 37 -16.31 -1.75 -5.96
C GLU A 37 -17.38 -0.83 -5.39
N ASN A 38 -18.56 -0.83 -6.03
CA ASN A 38 -19.71 -0.02 -5.66
C ASN A 38 -19.36 1.49 -5.57
N VAL A 39 -18.45 1.97 -6.42
CA VAL A 39 -17.97 3.35 -6.34
C VAL A 39 -19.04 4.32 -6.82
N VAL A 40 -19.50 5.22 -5.96
CA VAL A 40 -20.54 6.21 -6.25
C VAL A 40 -20.06 7.60 -5.87
N THR A 41 -20.24 8.55 -6.78
CA THR A 41 -19.98 9.97 -6.58
C THR A 41 -21.30 10.71 -6.41
N TYR A 42 -21.56 11.19 -5.19
CA TYR A 42 -22.72 11.98 -4.81
C TYR A 42 -22.41 13.47 -4.97
N PHE A 43 -23.12 14.15 -5.85
CA PHE A 43 -22.92 15.57 -6.10
C PHE A 43 -23.81 16.44 -5.23
N ASN A 44 -23.25 17.55 -4.74
CA ASN A 44 -23.98 18.55 -3.97
C ASN A 44 -24.88 19.37 -4.92
N ASP A 45 -26.13 18.91 -5.07
CA ASP A 45 -27.13 19.49 -5.96
C ASP A 45 -28.51 19.65 -5.28
N VAL A 46 -28.54 19.52 -3.96
CA VAL A 46 -29.76 19.61 -3.16
C VAL A 46 -29.69 20.87 -2.29
N ALA A 47 -30.52 21.87 -2.60
CA ALA A 47 -30.58 23.11 -1.82
C ALA A 47 -31.32 22.93 -0.48
N ASP A 48 -32.31 22.03 -0.44
CA ASP A 48 -33.09 21.72 0.75
C ASP A 48 -32.41 20.63 1.57
N VAL A 49 -31.74 21.03 2.65
CA VAL A 49 -30.97 20.13 3.52
C VAL A 49 -31.80 18.98 4.10
N SER A 50 -33.13 19.13 4.20
CA SER A 50 -34.02 18.07 4.70
C SER A 50 -34.14 16.88 3.75
N LYS A 51 -33.73 17.04 2.48
CA LYS A 51 -33.78 16.00 1.44
C LYS A 51 -32.46 15.26 1.26
N LEU A 52 -31.37 15.69 1.90
CA LEU A 52 -30.08 15.02 1.81
C LEU A 52 -30.17 13.59 2.36
N ALA A 53 -29.71 12.61 1.58
CA ALA A 53 -29.68 11.19 1.92
C ALA A 53 -31.04 10.58 2.33
N THR A 54 -32.13 10.98 1.65
CA THR A 54 -33.50 10.53 1.97
C THR A 54 -34.17 9.70 0.89
N ASP A 55 -33.74 9.78 -0.38
CA ASP A 55 -34.37 9.04 -1.47
C ASP A 55 -33.78 7.62 -1.56
N PRO A 56 -34.56 6.56 -1.29
CA PRO A 56 -34.06 5.19 -1.33
C PRO A 56 -33.84 4.66 -2.76
N ASN A 57 -34.25 5.42 -3.77
CA ASN A 57 -34.17 5.04 -5.17
C ASN A 57 -32.91 5.57 -5.84
N VAL A 58 -32.63 5.04 -7.03
CA VAL A 58 -31.55 5.56 -7.87
C VAL A 58 -31.86 7.00 -8.28
N THR A 59 -30.91 7.89 -8.05
CA THR A 59 -30.99 9.28 -8.51
C THR A 59 -30.00 9.53 -9.64
N THR A 60 -30.18 10.65 -10.34
CA THR A 60 -29.28 11.12 -11.38
C THR A 60 -28.84 12.54 -11.08
N THR A 61 -27.65 12.89 -11.53
CA THR A 61 -27.13 14.26 -11.46
C THR A 61 -26.19 14.51 -12.64
N LEU A 62 -25.81 15.77 -12.83
CA LEU A 62 -24.79 16.18 -13.79
C LEU A 62 -23.51 16.58 -13.05
N GLY A 63 -22.44 15.81 -13.20
CA GLY A 63 -21.09 16.25 -12.87
C GLY A 63 -20.44 17.08 -13.97
N GLY A 64 -19.20 17.51 -13.76
CA GLY A 64 -18.39 18.16 -14.80
C GLY A 64 -18.70 19.64 -15.00
N ILE A 65 -19.26 20.30 -13.99
CA ILE A 65 -19.45 21.75 -13.95
C ILE A 65 -18.46 22.31 -12.93
N THR A 66 -17.65 23.30 -13.32
CA THR A 66 -16.68 23.91 -12.40
C THR A 66 -17.39 24.41 -11.13
N PHE A 67 -16.70 24.25 -9.99
CA PHE A 67 -17.15 24.55 -8.63
C PHE A 67 -18.10 23.55 -7.98
N LYS A 68 -18.65 22.56 -8.71
CA LYS A 68 -19.58 21.59 -8.12
C LYS A 68 -18.86 20.69 -7.12
N GLU A 69 -19.36 20.66 -5.88
CA GLU A 69 -18.81 19.80 -4.81
C GLU A 69 -19.39 18.40 -4.87
N PHE A 70 -18.61 17.40 -4.46
CA PHE A 70 -19.06 16.01 -4.41
C PHE A 70 -18.33 15.17 -3.36
N LEU A 71 -18.98 14.08 -2.96
CA LEU A 71 -18.44 13.03 -2.10
C LEU A 71 -18.42 11.72 -2.89
N THR A 72 -17.27 11.05 -2.95
CA THR A 72 -17.18 9.69 -3.51
C THR A 72 -17.03 8.67 -2.39
N LEU A 73 -17.79 7.58 -2.49
CA LEU A 73 -17.72 6.42 -1.60
C LEU A 73 -17.51 5.15 -2.42
N GLY A 74 -16.60 4.28 -1.99
CA GLY A 74 -16.34 2.98 -2.62
C GLY A 74 -15.91 1.93 -1.60
N ASP A 75 -16.23 0.66 -1.85
CA ASP A 75 -15.77 -0.44 -0.99
C ASP A 75 -14.40 -0.92 -1.44
N ILE A 76 -13.43 -0.96 -0.53
CA ILE A 76 -12.17 -1.69 -0.79
C ILE A 76 -12.48 -3.18 -0.71
N VAL A 77 -12.19 -3.91 -1.78
CA VAL A 77 -12.45 -5.36 -1.87
C VAL A 77 -11.18 -6.20 -1.95
N ALA A 78 -10.07 -5.60 -2.42
CA ALA A 78 -8.77 -6.27 -2.44
C ALA A 78 -7.60 -5.29 -2.38
N VAL A 79 -6.47 -5.79 -1.86
CA VAL A 79 -5.15 -5.14 -1.92
C VAL A 79 -4.17 -6.15 -2.51
N ASN A 80 -3.50 -5.79 -3.61
CA ASN A 80 -2.57 -6.67 -4.34
C ASN A 80 -3.21 -8.04 -4.70
N GLY A 81 -4.49 -8.03 -5.07
CA GLY A 81 -5.26 -9.23 -5.38
C GLY A 81 -5.69 -10.07 -4.19
N GLN A 82 -5.23 -9.76 -2.96
CA GLN A 82 -5.67 -10.42 -1.74
C GLN A 82 -6.97 -9.79 -1.21
N PRO A 83 -7.98 -10.58 -0.83
CA PRO A 83 -9.22 -10.05 -0.28
C PRO A 83 -8.99 -9.16 0.95
N ALA A 84 -9.57 -7.97 0.91
CA ALA A 84 -9.55 -7.01 2.00
C ALA A 84 -10.93 -6.37 2.16
N LYS A 85 -11.16 -5.67 3.27
CA LYS A 85 -12.32 -4.81 3.45
C LYS A 85 -11.86 -3.37 3.64
N GLY A 86 -12.77 -2.43 3.50
CA GLY A 86 -12.48 -1.04 3.79
C GLY A 86 -13.38 -0.09 3.03
N ILE A 87 -13.09 1.19 3.17
CA ILE A 87 -13.82 2.26 2.52
C ILE A 87 -12.85 3.23 1.85
N ASP A 88 -13.17 3.58 0.62
CA ASP A 88 -12.71 4.78 -0.04
C ASP A 88 -13.69 5.91 0.27
N VAL A 89 -13.18 7.01 0.82
CA VAL A 89 -13.92 8.24 1.04
C VAL A 89 -13.15 9.38 0.39
N ALA A 90 -13.76 10.09 -0.55
CA ALA A 90 -13.14 11.24 -1.18
C ALA A 90 -14.06 12.45 -1.17
N ASN A 91 -13.63 13.53 -0.54
CA ASN A 91 -14.26 14.83 -0.61
C ASN A 91 -13.56 15.68 -1.69
N ALA A 92 -14.34 16.30 -2.56
CA ALA A 92 -13.79 16.90 -3.75
C ALA A 92 -14.67 18.01 -4.34
N ARG A 93 -14.07 18.74 -5.27
CA ARG A 93 -14.73 19.78 -6.06
C ARG A 93 -14.29 19.69 -7.51
N ASP A 94 -15.24 19.81 -8.42
CA ASP A 94 -14.97 19.92 -9.85
C ASP A 94 -14.25 21.24 -10.16
N ALA A 95 -13.12 21.13 -10.86
CA ALA A 95 -12.35 22.26 -11.39
C ALA A 95 -12.51 22.36 -12.91
N VAL A 96 -12.61 21.21 -13.58
CA VAL A 96 -12.85 21.03 -15.02
C VAL A 96 -11.92 21.89 -15.87
N LEU A 97 -10.63 21.65 -15.72
CA LEU A 97 -9.57 22.36 -16.44
C LEU A 97 -9.44 21.82 -17.87
N ARG A 98 -9.30 22.72 -18.85
CA ARG A 98 -9.12 22.42 -20.29
C ARG A 98 -8.08 23.34 -20.91
N ILE A 99 -7.35 22.84 -21.90
CA ILE A 99 -6.37 23.62 -22.68
C ILE A 99 -7.06 24.75 -23.43
N ASP A 100 -8.17 24.43 -24.10
CA ASP A 100 -8.90 25.38 -24.93
C ASP A 100 -10.15 25.94 -24.23
N PRO A 101 -10.56 27.18 -24.58
CA PRO A 101 -11.85 27.72 -24.16
C PRO A 101 -13.00 26.76 -24.49
N HIS A 102 -13.78 26.40 -23.46
CA HIS A 102 -14.90 25.47 -23.62
C HIS A 102 -16.18 26.06 -22.99
N PRO A 103 -17.31 26.11 -23.74
CA PRO A 103 -18.59 26.51 -23.16
C PRO A 103 -19.06 25.49 -22.11
N GLY A 104 -20.01 25.87 -21.25
CA GLY A 104 -20.54 24.97 -20.21
C GLY A 104 -19.86 25.10 -18.85
N GLY A 105 -19.10 26.18 -18.64
CA GLY A 105 -18.52 26.52 -17.33
C GLY A 105 -17.30 25.69 -16.98
N HIS A 106 -16.43 25.41 -17.96
CA HIS A 106 -15.11 24.80 -17.74
C HIS A 106 -14.05 25.89 -17.58
N ALA A 107 -13.02 25.63 -16.77
CA ALA A 107 -11.92 26.57 -16.58
C ALA A 107 -10.80 26.34 -17.60
N ILE A 108 -10.29 27.42 -18.20
CA ILE A 108 -9.11 27.37 -19.07
C ILE A 108 -7.85 27.22 -18.21
N ALA A 109 -6.95 26.32 -18.59
CA ALA A 109 -5.65 26.12 -17.95
C ALA A 109 -4.67 25.43 -18.91
N ASP A 110 -3.37 25.47 -18.59
CA ASP A 110 -2.33 24.76 -19.37
C ASP A 110 -2.32 23.24 -19.15
N THR A 111 -3.30 22.70 -18.43
CA THR A 111 -3.42 21.27 -18.13
C THR A 111 -4.87 20.83 -18.07
N GLU A 112 -5.11 19.57 -18.41
CA GLU A 112 -6.44 18.96 -18.29
C GLU A 112 -6.61 18.25 -16.96
N ARG A 113 -7.60 18.65 -16.17
CA ARG A 113 -7.96 18.04 -14.88
C ARG A 113 -9.46 18.08 -14.67
N ALA A 114 -9.99 17.11 -13.93
CA ALA A 114 -11.41 17.05 -13.60
C ALA A 114 -11.69 17.80 -12.30
N SER A 115 -10.94 17.53 -11.24
CA SER A 115 -11.31 17.92 -9.89
C SER A 115 -10.10 18.06 -8.97
N ILE A 116 -10.30 18.77 -7.87
CA ILE A 116 -9.41 18.78 -6.70
C ILE A 116 -10.00 17.79 -5.71
N ILE A 117 -9.20 16.83 -5.23
CA ILE A 117 -9.67 15.71 -4.42
C ILE A 117 -8.79 15.53 -3.18
N TYR A 118 -9.45 15.40 -2.03
CA TYR A 118 -8.90 14.85 -0.80
C TYR A 118 -9.52 13.49 -0.56
N ARG A 119 -8.71 12.44 -0.41
CA ARG A 119 -9.16 11.06 -0.38
C ARG A 119 -8.52 10.30 0.77
N THR A 120 -9.28 9.40 1.38
CA THR A 120 -8.79 8.47 2.39
C THR A 120 -9.20 7.06 2.00
N PHE A 121 -8.24 6.15 2.00
CA PHE A 121 -8.51 4.71 2.07
C PHE A 121 -8.37 4.28 3.52
N GLU A 122 -9.44 3.75 4.10
CA GLU A 122 -9.38 3.04 5.38
C GLU A 122 -9.45 1.54 5.10
N ILE A 123 -8.38 0.81 5.43
CA ILE A 123 -8.19 -0.59 5.08
C ILE A 123 -8.40 -1.45 6.32
N LEU A 124 -9.17 -2.51 6.16
CA LEU A 124 -9.55 -3.46 7.19
C LEU A 124 -9.22 -4.89 6.73
N LYS A 125 -8.98 -5.78 7.69
CA LYS A 125 -9.04 -7.23 7.48
C LYS A 125 -10.48 -7.67 7.21
N LEU A 126 -10.65 -8.89 6.71
CA LEU A 126 -11.97 -9.47 6.45
C LEU A 126 -12.86 -9.59 7.70
N ASP A 127 -12.25 -9.70 8.88
CA ASP A 127 -12.94 -9.72 10.18
C ASP A 127 -13.39 -8.32 10.66
N GLY A 128 -13.09 -7.25 9.90
CA GLY A 128 -13.42 -5.87 10.26
C GLY A 128 -12.36 -5.16 11.11
N THR A 129 -11.28 -5.84 11.49
CA THR A 129 -10.16 -5.23 12.18
C THR A 129 -9.45 -4.21 11.28
N GLN A 130 -9.36 -2.96 11.74
CA GLN A 130 -8.65 -1.90 11.02
C GLN A 130 -7.15 -2.19 10.94
N ILE A 131 -6.56 -2.12 9.75
CA ILE A 131 -5.11 -2.19 9.50
C ILE A 131 -4.50 -0.78 9.60
N GLY A 132 -5.16 0.19 9.00
CA GLY A 132 -4.75 1.59 8.97
C GLY A 132 -5.39 2.33 7.81
N SER A 133 -5.06 3.61 7.68
CA SER A 133 -5.55 4.45 6.59
C SER A 133 -4.41 5.12 5.84
N ILE A 134 -4.65 5.42 4.55
CA ILE A 134 -3.74 6.19 3.70
C ILE A 134 -4.51 7.40 3.17
N MET A 135 -3.96 8.59 3.35
CA MET A 135 -4.57 9.85 2.94
C MET A 135 -3.85 10.44 1.73
N PHE A 136 -4.63 10.97 0.80
CA PHE A 136 -4.19 11.52 -0.47
C PHE A 136 -4.74 12.91 -0.70
N SER A 137 -3.95 13.74 -1.39
CA SER A 137 -4.37 15.04 -1.90
C SER A 137 -3.87 15.19 -3.33
N GLY A 138 -4.70 15.70 -4.22
CA GLY A 138 -4.29 15.88 -5.60
C GLY A 138 -5.41 16.25 -6.56
N LEU A 139 -5.13 16.01 -7.85
CA LEU A 139 -5.98 16.36 -8.97
C LEU A 139 -6.51 15.10 -9.66
N GLY A 140 -7.84 15.03 -9.81
CA GLY A 140 -8.53 13.98 -10.56
C GLY A 140 -8.44 14.19 -12.07
N GLY A 141 -8.52 13.11 -12.84
CA GLY A 141 -8.40 13.15 -14.30
C GLY A 141 -7.00 13.57 -14.79
N GLY A 142 -6.88 13.77 -16.11
CA GLY A 142 -5.60 14.12 -16.75
C GLY A 142 -4.53 13.03 -16.64
N SER A 143 -3.30 13.36 -17.05
CA SER A 143 -2.16 12.44 -17.04
C SER A 143 -1.63 12.12 -15.62
N ALA A 144 -1.01 10.96 -15.49
CA ALA A 144 -0.24 10.58 -14.29
C ALA A 144 0.94 11.54 -14.03
N PRO A 145 1.42 11.68 -12.79
CA PRO A 145 2.62 12.47 -12.50
C PRO A 145 3.88 11.81 -13.10
N PRO A 146 4.92 12.59 -13.43
CA PRO A 146 6.21 12.02 -13.85
C PRO A 146 6.76 11.04 -12.81
N GLY A 147 7.23 9.87 -13.26
CA GLY A 147 7.77 8.83 -12.40
C GLY A 147 6.72 7.97 -11.68
N ALA A 148 5.43 8.13 -11.97
CA ALA A 148 4.39 7.22 -11.50
C ALA A 148 4.63 5.77 -11.97
N PRO A 149 4.15 4.77 -11.21
CA PRO A 149 4.14 3.39 -11.68
C PRO A 149 3.45 3.27 -13.05
N LEU A 150 4.04 2.46 -13.95
CA LEU A 150 3.56 2.31 -15.34
C LEU A 150 2.07 1.99 -15.52
N PRO A 151 1.42 1.20 -14.64
CA PRO A 151 -0.03 0.97 -14.77
C PRO A 151 -0.90 2.21 -14.54
N VAL A 152 -0.37 3.25 -13.90
CA VAL A 152 -1.10 4.50 -13.63
C VAL A 152 -1.22 5.30 -14.92
N SER A 153 -2.46 5.49 -15.37
CA SER A 153 -2.75 6.21 -16.62
C SER A 153 -3.46 7.55 -16.38
N ARG A 154 -4.02 7.78 -15.19
CA ARG A 154 -4.68 9.06 -14.88
C ARG A 154 -4.67 9.42 -13.40
N GLY A 155 -4.87 10.72 -13.14
CA GLY A 155 -4.88 11.29 -11.80
C GLY A 155 -3.47 11.58 -11.29
N ASN A 156 -3.36 12.62 -10.47
CA ASN A 156 -2.09 13.10 -9.93
C ASN A 156 -2.25 13.38 -8.44
N PHE A 157 -1.83 12.41 -7.61
CA PHE A 157 -2.01 12.47 -6.16
C PHE A 157 -0.70 12.23 -5.43
N ALA A 158 -0.49 12.99 -4.37
CA ALA A 158 0.50 12.70 -3.34
C ALA A 158 -0.15 11.89 -2.21
N VAL A 159 0.60 10.97 -1.62
CA VAL A 159 0.31 10.44 -0.28
C VAL A 159 0.73 11.51 0.72
N VAL A 160 -0.23 12.06 1.45
CA VAL A 160 0.00 13.16 2.40
C VAL A 160 0.03 12.70 3.85
N GLY A 161 -0.29 11.42 4.10
CA GLY A 161 -0.15 10.81 5.42
C GLY A 161 -0.76 9.41 5.49
N GLY A 162 -0.67 8.82 6.67
CA GLY A 162 -1.29 7.55 6.99
C GLY A 162 -1.38 7.31 8.49
N THR A 163 -2.15 6.31 8.88
CA THR A 163 -2.38 5.87 10.27
C THR A 163 -2.18 4.35 10.39
N GLY A 164 -2.13 3.84 11.62
CA GLY A 164 -1.95 2.40 11.86
C GLY A 164 -0.66 1.89 11.22
N ALA A 165 -0.75 0.82 10.43
CA ALA A 165 0.38 0.26 9.70
C ALA A 165 1.04 1.22 8.69
N PHE A 166 0.38 2.31 8.31
CA PHE A 166 0.86 3.29 7.32
C PHE A 166 1.29 4.62 7.95
N LEU A 167 1.49 4.66 9.28
CA LEU A 167 1.90 5.88 9.97
C LEU A 167 3.19 6.46 9.36
N GLY A 168 3.16 7.75 9.02
CA GLY A 168 4.30 8.47 8.43
C GLY A 168 4.62 8.10 6.97
N ALA A 169 3.79 7.29 6.31
CA ALA A 169 3.98 6.94 4.92
C ALA A 169 3.81 8.14 3.98
N ARG A 170 4.57 8.12 2.87
CA ARG A 170 4.61 9.12 1.80
C ARG A 170 4.54 8.41 0.44
N GLY A 171 4.57 9.18 -0.65
CA GLY A 171 4.60 8.64 -2.00
C GLY A 171 3.55 9.26 -2.91
N GLN A 172 3.08 8.50 -3.89
CA GLN A 172 2.16 8.98 -4.91
C GLN A 172 1.12 7.92 -5.30
N MET A 173 0.01 8.36 -5.87
CA MET A 173 -1.07 7.50 -6.33
C MET A 173 -1.63 8.02 -7.65
N GLY A 174 -2.15 7.09 -8.47
CA GLY A 174 -3.13 7.42 -9.47
C GLY A 174 -4.00 6.21 -9.81
N GLN A 175 -4.92 6.38 -10.75
CA GLN A 175 -5.79 5.30 -11.19
C GLN A 175 -5.11 4.47 -12.29
N ALA A 176 -5.18 3.15 -12.14
CA ALA A 176 -4.96 2.22 -13.24
C ALA A 176 -6.29 1.96 -13.95
N VAL A 177 -6.33 2.22 -15.25
CA VAL A 177 -7.51 2.00 -16.09
C VAL A 177 -7.30 0.72 -16.84
N THR A 178 -8.13 -0.26 -16.52
CA THR A 178 -8.12 -1.60 -17.12
C THR A 178 -9.40 -1.82 -17.93
N PRO A 179 -9.46 -2.86 -18.80
CA PRO A 179 -10.70 -3.24 -19.47
C PRO A 179 -11.86 -3.55 -18.50
N GLN A 180 -11.56 -3.90 -17.25
CA GLN A 180 -12.53 -4.17 -16.20
C GLN A 180 -13.02 -2.91 -15.49
N THR A 181 -12.41 -1.75 -15.75
CA THR A 181 -12.79 -0.49 -15.10
C THR A 181 -14.19 -0.07 -15.50
N VAL A 182 -15.05 0.15 -14.51
CA VAL A 182 -16.37 0.75 -14.67
C VAL A 182 -16.33 2.09 -13.94
N THR A 183 -16.67 3.17 -14.64
CA THR A 183 -16.67 4.52 -14.07
C THR A 183 -17.58 4.59 -12.83
N ALA A 184 -17.18 5.40 -11.85
CA ALA A 184 -18.03 5.66 -10.69
C ALA A 184 -19.43 6.12 -11.13
N ARG A 185 -20.47 5.58 -10.51
CA ARG A 185 -21.85 6.02 -10.76
C ARG A 185 -22.02 7.42 -10.18
N GLN A 186 -22.66 8.32 -10.93
CA GLN A 186 -23.00 9.65 -10.43
C GLN A 186 -24.41 9.61 -9.83
N ALA A 187 -24.59 10.25 -8.68
CA ALA A 187 -25.86 10.33 -7.96
C ALA A 187 -26.03 11.73 -7.35
N SER A 188 -27.27 12.16 -7.14
CA SER A 188 -27.57 13.33 -6.33
C SER A 188 -27.26 13.03 -4.86
N MET A 189 -26.87 14.04 -4.07
CA MET A 189 -26.80 13.91 -2.61
C MET A 189 -28.16 13.67 -1.94
N ALA A 190 -29.29 13.73 -2.68
CA ALA A 190 -30.58 13.29 -2.18
C ALA A 190 -30.67 11.77 -1.98
N GLU A 191 -29.88 10.99 -2.74
CA GLU A 191 -29.89 9.53 -2.66
C GLU A 191 -29.41 9.03 -1.31
N ASP A 192 -30.16 8.10 -0.72
CA ASP A 192 -29.82 7.42 0.53
C ASP A 192 -28.64 6.44 0.30
N PRO A 193 -27.44 6.74 0.85
CA PRO A 193 -26.26 5.90 0.66
C PRO A 193 -26.36 4.55 1.35
N ALA A 194 -27.35 4.31 2.22
CA ALA A 194 -27.63 2.97 2.76
C ALA A 194 -27.96 1.97 1.65
N ASN A 195 -28.49 2.44 0.52
CA ASN A 195 -28.82 1.64 -0.65
C ASN A 195 -27.65 1.49 -1.65
N ARG A 196 -26.47 2.11 -1.40
CA ARG A 196 -25.34 2.17 -2.36
C ARG A 196 -24.95 0.79 -2.91
N ARG A 197 -24.77 -0.21 -2.04
CA ARG A 197 -24.36 -1.57 -2.45
C ARG A 197 -25.47 -2.34 -3.17
N ARG A 198 -26.74 -2.06 -2.84
CA ARG A 198 -27.90 -2.69 -3.50
C ARG A 198 -28.12 -2.12 -4.90
N ILE A 199 -27.99 -0.80 -5.05
CA ILE A 199 -28.12 -0.09 -6.34
C ILE A 199 -26.89 -0.36 -7.22
N GLY A 200 -25.72 -0.51 -6.61
CA GLY A 200 -24.45 -0.73 -7.29
C GLY A 200 -23.74 0.57 -7.67
N GLY A 201 -22.54 0.42 -8.22
CA GLY A 201 -21.67 1.53 -8.61
C GLY A 201 -20.53 1.08 -9.51
N GLY A 202 -19.51 1.94 -9.62
CA GLY A 202 -18.33 1.68 -10.43
C GLY A 202 -17.38 0.64 -9.82
N ARG A 203 -16.39 0.26 -10.63
CA ARG A 203 -15.28 -0.62 -10.26
C ARG A 203 -13.98 0.02 -10.72
N VAL A 204 -13.08 0.30 -9.77
CA VAL A 204 -11.89 1.12 -10.00
C VAL A 204 -10.69 0.53 -9.30
N ARG A 205 -9.52 0.54 -9.97
CA ARG A 205 -8.23 0.22 -9.36
C ARG A 205 -7.38 1.48 -9.17
N PHE A 206 -6.93 1.71 -7.96
CA PHE A 206 -5.86 2.69 -7.67
C PHE A 206 -4.53 1.97 -7.48
N VAL A 207 -3.45 2.60 -7.90
CA VAL A 207 -2.09 2.12 -7.66
C VAL A 207 -1.38 3.16 -6.81
N VAL A 208 -0.92 2.73 -5.65
CA VAL A 208 -0.21 3.55 -4.67
C VAL A 208 1.25 3.11 -4.67
N GLN A 209 2.15 4.01 -5.03
CA GLN A 209 3.56 3.87 -4.70
C GLN A 209 3.77 4.43 -3.30
N LEU A 210 3.97 3.54 -2.34
CA LEU A 210 4.13 3.87 -0.93
C LEU A 210 5.61 3.86 -0.53
N ILE A 211 6.00 4.90 0.19
CA ILE A 211 7.27 5.04 0.88
C ILE A 211 6.94 4.98 2.37
N PRO A 212 7.07 3.80 3.01
CA PRO A 212 6.69 3.65 4.41
C PRO A 212 7.71 4.33 5.33
N LEU A 213 7.30 4.67 6.55
CA LEU A 213 8.20 5.24 7.57
C LEU A 213 9.27 4.22 8.01
N SER A 214 8.82 2.98 8.23
CA SER A 214 9.66 1.82 8.53
C SER A 214 9.25 0.63 7.67
N ARG A 215 10.14 -0.34 7.54
CA ARG A 215 9.85 -1.63 6.90
C ARG A 215 10.02 -2.74 7.93
N PRO A 216 9.35 -3.89 7.75
CA PRO A 216 9.70 -5.08 8.48
C PRO A 216 11.18 -5.40 8.33
N GLU A 217 11.87 -5.69 9.43
CA GLU A 217 13.28 -6.04 9.41
C GLU A 217 13.51 -7.28 10.28
N ILE A 218 14.11 -8.32 9.70
CA ILE A 218 14.54 -9.49 10.46
C ILE A 218 15.80 -9.09 11.22
N VAL A 219 15.76 -9.25 12.55
CA VAL A 219 16.86 -8.86 13.44
C VAL A 219 18.09 -9.72 13.15
N ASN A 220 19.29 -9.14 13.27
CA ASN A 220 20.54 -9.91 13.23
C ASN A 220 20.98 -10.28 14.64
N ALA A 221 21.33 -11.55 14.85
CA ALA A 221 21.96 -12.08 16.05
C ALA A 221 23.46 -12.34 15.80
N PRO A 222 24.28 -12.51 16.86
CA PRO A 222 25.62 -13.05 16.70
C PRO A 222 25.56 -14.43 15.99
N GLY A 223 26.08 -14.50 14.77
CA GLY A 223 26.09 -15.73 13.97
C GLY A 223 25.13 -15.76 12.78
N GLY A 224 24.25 -14.76 12.61
CA GLY A 224 23.37 -14.69 11.44
C GLY A 224 22.05 -13.96 11.70
N PRO A 225 21.07 -14.05 10.79
CA PRO A 225 19.72 -13.57 11.04
C PRO A 225 19.11 -14.34 12.23
N ALA A 226 18.36 -13.65 13.09
CA ALA A 226 17.68 -14.20 14.25
C ALA A 226 16.47 -15.06 13.82
N VAL A 227 16.79 -16.23 13.28
CA VAL A 227 15.87 -17.27 12.87
C VAL A 227 16.28 -18.53 13.63
N ASP A 228 15.42 -18.97 14.53
CA ASP A 228 15.70 -20.06 15.45
C ASP A 228 14.82 -21.27 15.15
N HIS A 229 15.34 -22.46 15.47
CA HIS A 229 14.53 -23.66 15.54
C HIS A 229 13.45 -23.49 16.62
N SER A 230 12.17 -23.57 16.24
CA SER A 230 11.07 -23.19 17.16
C SER A 230 10.90 -24.15 18.35
N ASN A 231 11.49 -25.35 18.27
CA ASN A 231 11.41 -26.38 19.31
C ASN A 231 12.39 -26.16 20.48
N ASP A 232 13.54 -25.51 20.23
CA ASP A 232 14.61 -25.36 21.22
C ASP A 232 15.27 -23.97 21.25
N PHE A 233 14.82 -23.05 20.41
CA PHE A 233 15.30 -21.67 20.27
C PHE A 233 16.81 -21.57 20.00
N SER A 234 17.38 -22.58 19.35
CA SER A 234 18.74 -22.49 18.83
C SER A 234 18.77 -21.84 17.45
N LEU A 235 19.82 -21.06 17.19
CA LEU A 235 19.99 -20.34 15.93
C LEU A 235 20.17 -21.31 14.74
N VAL A 236 19.43 -21.07 13.65
CA VAL A 236 19.66 -21.74 12.37
C VAL A 236 21.01 -21.31 11.81
N SER A 237 21.87 -22.29 11.52
CA SER A 237 23.26 -22.07 11.10
C SER A 237 23.77 -23.17 10.17
N ALA A 238 24.99 -23.04 9.66
CA ALA A 238 25.58 -24.08 8.81
C ALA A 238 25.79 -25.41 9.55
N SER A 239 26.05 -25.38 10.86
CA SER A 239 26.18 -26.58 11.71
C SER A 239 24.83 -27.09 12.23
N ARG A 240 23.79 -26.26 12.19
CA ARG A 240 22.40 -26.58 12.57
C ARG A 240 21.43 -26.02 11.52
N PRO A 241 21.39 -26.61 10.32
CA PRO A 241 20.52 -26.15 9.24
C PRO A 241 19.05 -26.49 9.53
N ALA A 242 18.13 -25.64 9.05
CA ALA A 242 16.70 -25.90 9.14
C ALA A 242 16.26 -27.02 8.19
N ALA A 243 15.23 -27.77 8.55
CA ALA A 243 14.67 -28.82 7.69
C ALA A 243 13.41 -28.33 6.94
N PRO A 244 13.14 -28.82 5.72
CA PRO A 244 11.84 -28.62 5.07
C PRO A 244 10.70 -29.14 5.96
N GLY A 245 9.61 -28.38 6.06
CA GLY A 245 8.45 -28.71 6.92
C GLY A 245 8.61 -28.38 8.40
N GLU A 246 9.81 -27.99 8.85
CA GLU A 246 10.08 -27.52 10.22
C GLU A 246 9.42 -26.16 10.48
N ILE A 247 9.04 -25.91 11.74
CA ILE A 247 8.62 -24.58 12.19
C ILE A 247 9.83 -23.85 12.76
N LEU A 248 10.07 -22.65 12.24
CA LEU A 248 11.09 -21.72 12.73
C LEU A 248 10.44 -20.51 13.39
N SER A 249 11.15 -19.92 14.34
CA SER A 249 10.81 -18.65 14.98
C SER A 249 11.74 -17.57 14.41
N LEU A 250 11.22 -16.61 13.64
CA LEU A 250 11.97 -15.42 13.23
C LEU A 250 11.67 -14.26 14.18
N PHE A 251 12.68 -13.46 14.47
CA PHE A 251 12.55 -12.24 15.25
C PHE A 251 12.69 -11.02 14.35
N ALA A 252 11.73 -10.09 14.45
CA ALA A 252 11.65 -8.94 13.56
C ALA A 252 11.28 -7.66 14.30
N THR A 253 11.46 -6.52 13.63
CA THR A 253 10.92 -5.22 14.01
C THR A 253 9.99 -4.67 12.92
N GLY A 254 9.27 -3.58 13.19
CA GLY A 254 8.50 -2.88 12.15
C GLY A 254 7.30 -3.65 11.58
N LEU A 255 6.70 -4.60 12.31
CA LEU A 255 5.48 -5.30 11.87
C LEU A 255 4.19 -4.47 12.10
N GLY A 256 4.31 -3.38 12.85
CA GLY A 256 3.25 -2.42 13.10
C GLY A 256 2.40 -2.74 14.34
N PRO A 257 1.25 -2.06 14.50
CA PRO A 257 0.43 -2.17 15.71
C PRO A 257 -0.02 -3.59 16.04
N THR A 258 -0.38 -3.83 17.30
CA THR A 258 -0.83 -5.14 17.80
C THR A 258 -2.23 -5.07 18.44
N ARG A 259 -2.80 -6.24 18.75
CA ARG A 259 -4.03 -6.43 19.52
C ARG A 259 -3.81 -7.46 20.66
N PRO A 260 -4.08 -7.11 21.94
CA PRO A 260 -4.47 -5.79 22.42
C PRO A 260 -3.44 -4.71 22.08
N GLY A 261 -3.91 -3.47 21.94
CA GLY A 261 -3.05 -2.34 21.62
C GLY A 261 -2.06 -2.07 22.75
N VAL A 262 -0.85 -1.69 22.38
CA VAL A 262 0.22 -1.30 23.32
C VAL A 262 0.62 0.13 22.98
N ASP A 263 0.75 0.97 24.01
CA ASP A 263 1.15 2.36 23.83
C ASP A 263 2.53 2.44 23.14
N PRO A 264 2.72 3.35 22.17
CA PRO A 264 4.00 3.49 21.49
C PRO A 264 5.16 3.71 22.46
N GLY A 265 6.25 2.95 22.27
CA GLY A 265 7.44 3.01 23.14
C GLY A 265 7.36 2.13 24.39
N ASN A 266 6.21 1.54 24.72
CA ASN A 266 6.09 0.58 25.81
C ASN A 266 6.39 -0.86 25.33
N PRO A 267 6.91 -1.71 26.23
CA PRO A 267 7.20 -3.11 25.89
C PRO A 267 5.93 -3.94 25.72
N PHE A 268 5.99 -4.98 24.88
CA PHE A 268 4.87 -5.89 24.70
C PHE A 268 4.59 -6.74 25.96
N PRO A 269 3.31 -7.02 26.27
CA PRO A 269 2.93 -7.82 27.43
C PRO A 269 3.23 -9.32 27.21
N ALA A 270 3.45 -10.04 28.32
CA ALA A 270 3.59 -11.50 28.31
C ALA A 270 2.24 -12.24 28.32
N SER A 271 1.17 -11.60 28.79
CA SER A 271 -0.17 -12.21 28.86
C SER A 271 -1.29 -11.16 28.87
N PRO A 272 -2.28 -11.26 27.96
CA PRO A 272 -2.23 -12.06 26.74
C PRO A 272 -1.12 -11.55 25.82
N LEU A 273 -0.59 -12.41 24.95
CA LEU A 273 0.35 -11.98 23.91
C LEU A 273 -0.36 -11.00 22.95
N ALA A 274 0.36 -9.97 22.53
CA ALA A 274 -0.16 -8.97 21.60
C ALA A 274 0.03 -9.43 20.16
N ALA A 275 -1.03 -9.91 19.51
CA ALA A 275 -0.99 -10.38 18.12
C ALA A 275 -0.79 -9.20 17.14
N VAL A 276 0.01 -9.39 16.10
CA VAL A 276 0.19 -8.36 15.06
C VAL A 276 -1.15 -8.10 14.36
N ASN A 277 -1.46 -6.83 14.19
CA ASN A 277 -2.76 -6.40 13.68
C ASN A 277 -2.87 -6.55 12.16
N SER A 278 -1.77 -6.27 11.44
CA SER A 278 -1.64 -6.36 9.98
C SER A 278 -1.53 -7.81 9.48
N PRO A 279 -1.87 -8.08 8.21
CA PRO A 279 -1.47 -9.32 7.54
C PRO A 279 0.06 -9.44 7.57
N VAL A 280 0.57 -10.56 8.07
CA VAL A 280 2.00 -10.90 8.08
C VAL A 280 2.20 -12.12 7.20
N GLU A 281 3.14 -12.02 6.27
CA GLU A 281 3.55 -13.16 5.43
C GLU A 281 5.05 -13.38 5.56
N VAL A 282 5.46 -14.64 5.45
CA VAL A 282 6.86 -15.02 5.31
C VAL A 282 7.03 -15.68 3.94
N LEU A 283 8.00 -15.21 3.18
CA LEU A 283 8.39 -15.78 1.89
C LEU A 283 9.70 -16.56 2.05
N VAL A 284 9.71 -17.81 1.59
CA VAL A 284 10.89 -18.67 1.49
C VAL A 284 11.23 -18.84 0.01
N ASN A 285 12.36 -18.33 -0.45
CA ASN A 285 12.72 -18.28 -1.88
C ASN A 285 11.61 -17.63 -2.74
N GLY A 286 10.99 -16.57 -2.22
CA GLY A 286 9.88 -15.87 -2.87
C GLY A 286 8.54 -16.61 -2.86
N ARG A 287 8.43 -17.78 -2.22
CA ARG A 287 7.18 -18.54 -2.07
C ARG A 287 6.56 -18.35 -0.68
N PRO A 288 5.24 -18.15 -0.57
CA PRO A 288 4.57 -18.05 0.72
C PRO A 288 4.78 -19.29 1.60
N ALA A 289 5.13 -19.05 2.86
CA ALA A 289 5.20 -20.02 3.93
C ALA A 289 3.98 -19.90 4.87
N GLU A 290 3.58 -21.00 5.49
CA GLU A 290 2.51 -20.99 6.49
C GLU A 290 2.99 -20.24 7.74
N VAL A 291 2.36 -19.10 8.07
CA VAL A 291 2.59 -18.36 9.32
C VAL A 291 1.64 -18.90 10.39
N THR A 292 2.19 -19.48 11.45
CA THR A 292 1.39 -20.08 12.54
C THR A 292 1.19 -19.12 13.72
N ALA A 293 2.07 -18.12 13.88
CA ALA A 293 1.93 -17.07 14.88
C ALA A 293 2.68 -15.80 14.44
N ALA A 294 2.15 -14.63 14.79
CA ALA A 294 2.85 -13.35 14.68
C ALA A 294 2.44 -12.46 15.86
N VAL A 295 3.35 -12.28 16.81
CA VAL A 295 3.07 -11.60 18.09
C VAL A 295 4.21 -10.66 18.47
N GLY A 296 3.89 -9.62 19.23
CA GLY A 296 4.89 -8.83 19.93
C GLY A 296 5.65 -9.70 20.93
N TYR A 297 6.98 -9.65 20.90
CA TYR A 297 7.84 -10.42 21.76
C TYR A 297 7.82 -9.82 23.17
N PRO A 298 7.41 -10.56 24.22
CA PRO A 298 7.26 -10.03 25.56
C PRO A 298 8.50 -9.29 26.07
N GLY A 299 8.30 -8.08 26.62
CA GLY A 299 9.38 -7.24 27.13
C GLY A 299 10.13 -6.42 26.06
N ALA A 300 9.96 -6.72 24.77
CA ALA A 300 10.56 -5.93 23.70
C ALA A 300 9.68 -4.74 23.31
N VAL A 301 10.31 -3.64 22.88
CA VAL A 301 9.66 -2.49 22.24
C VAL A 301 9.86 -2.63 20.73
N ASP A 302 8.76 -2.70 19.97
CA ASP A 302 8.76 -2.94 18.52
C ASP A 302 9.54 -4.22 18.09
N GLY A 303 9.67 -5.20 18.99
CA GLY A 303 10.23 -6.51 18.67
C GLY A 303 9.12 -7.56 18.59
N TYR A 304 9.14 -8.39 17.56
CA TYR A 304 8.12 -9.40 17.28
C TYR A 304 8.75 -10.77 17.10
N GLN A 305 7.98 -11.81 17.40
CA GLN A 305 8.27 -13.18 17.03
C GLN A 305 7.22 -13.65 16.01
N VAL A 306 7.69 -14.19 14.89
CA VAL A 306 6.83 -14.81 13.88
C VAL A 306 7.23 -16.26 13.72
N ASN A 307 6.29 -17.18 13.96
CA ASN A 307 6.50 -18.59 13.73
C ASN A 307 5.98 -18.95 12.35
N PHE A 308 6.80 -19.62 11.55
CA PHE A 308 6.42 -20.04 10.21
C PHE A 308 6.95 -21.43 9.90
N ARG A 309 6.23 -22.17 9.05
CA ARG A 309 6.65 -23.47 8.55
C ARG A 309 7.43 -23.31 7.25
N VAL A 310 8.65 -23.84 7.21
CA VAL A 310 9.43 -23.94 5.97
C VAL A 310 8.65 -24.82 4.98
N PRO A 311 8.39 -24.37 3.73
CA PRO A 311 7.71 -25.19 2.73
C PRO A 311 8.37 -26.55 2.55
N SER A 312 7.58 -27.61 2.47
CA SER A 312 8.06 -29.00 2.42
C SER A 312 8.95 -29.30 1.21
N GLU A 313 8.79 -28.53 0.14
CA GLU A 313 9.51 -28.64 -1.12
C GLU A 313 10.76 -27.74 -1.19
N THR A 314 11.13 -27.08 -0.10
CA THR A 314 12.32 -26.22 -0.05
C THR A 314 13.58 -27.06 -0.28
N ALA A 315 14.35 -26.73 -1.30
CA ALA A 315 15.57 -27.45 -1.64
C ALA A 315 16.69 -27.23 -0.60
N ARG A 316 17.56 -28.23 -0.47
CA ARG A 316 18.78 -28.15 0.35
C ARG A 316 19.69 -27.01 -0.12
N GLY A 317 20.36 -26.36 0.81
CA GLY A 317 21.30 -25.27 0.56
C GLY A 317 20.82 -23.94 1.12
N THR A 318 21.24 -22.83 0.52
CA THR A 318 20.88 -21.49 0.99
C THR A 318 19.48 -21.11 0.52
N ALA A 319 18.62 -20.71 1.45
CA ALA A 319 17.29 -20.16 1.15
C ALA A 319 17.22 -18.67 1.55
N THR A 320 16.48 -17.87 0.78
CA THR A 320 16.13 -16.50 1.17
C THR A 320 14.85 -16.50 2.01
N ILE A 321 14.84 -15.67 3.04
CA ILE A 321 13.68 -15.41 3.91
C ILE A 321 13.35 -13.93 3.83
N GLN A 322 12.08 -13.62 3.60
CA GLN A 322 11.57 -12.24 3.63
C GLN A 322 10.28 -12.20 4.45
N VAL A 323 10.16 -11.21 5.32
CA VAL A 323 8.92 -10.95 6.05
C VAL A 323 8.22 -9.74 5.44
N THR A 324 6.90 -9.81 5.33
CA THR A 324 6.06 -8.68 4.93
C THR A 324 5.02 -8.39 6.00
N ALA A 325 4.66 -7.13 6.17
CA ALA A 325 3.55 -6.71 7.03
C ALA A 325 2.75 -5.61 6.32
N ALA A 326 1.42 -5.74 6.28
CA ALA A 326 0.55 -4.82 5.54
C ALA A 326 1.04 -4.60 4.09
N TRP A 327 1.46 -5.68 3.41
CA TRP A 327 2.01 -5.69 2.06
C TRP A 327 3.31 -4.87 1.86
N ILE A 328 3.92 -4.38 2.96
CA ILE A 328 5.24 -3.75 2.94
C ILE A 328 6.28 -4.84 3.13
N ALA A 329 7.13 -5.04 2.12
CA ALA A 329 8.20 -6.02 2.19
C ALA A 329 9.43 -5.49 2.95
N GLY A 330 9.97 -6.34 3.81
CA GLY A 330 11.27 -6.18 4.44
C GLY A 330 12.44 -6.57 3.56
N SER A 331 13.65 -6.47 4.10
CA SER A 331 14.87 -6.98 3.45
C SER A 331 14.90 -8.51 3.48
N GLU A 332 15.51 -9.12 2.46
CA GLU A 332 15.77 -10.55 2.46
C GLU A 332 16.98 -10.89 3.33
N VAL A 333 16.88 -11.99 4.08
CA VAL A 333 18.00 -12.63 4.77
C VAL A 333 18.22 -14.03 4.21
N ARG A 334 19.36 -14.66 4.55
CA ARG A 334 19.70 -16.01 4.09
C ARG A 334 19.82 -16.97 5.26
N ILE A 335 19.23 -18.15 5.12
CA ILE A 335 19.39 -19.27 6.06
C ILE A 335 19.86 -20.53 5.32
N VAL A 336 20.28 -21.54 6.07
CA VAL A 336 20.72 -22.83 5.51
C VAL A 336 19.64 -23.89 5.74
N ILE A 337 19.33 -24.63 4.68
CA ILE A 337 18.37 -25.75 4.64
C ILE A 337 19.11 -27.08 4.40
N GLN A 338 18.74 -28.14 5.12
CA GLN A 338 19.29 -29.50 4.96
C GLN A 338 18.36 -30.48 4.25
#